data_AF-A0A9E6EHR7-F1
#
_entry.id   AF-A0A9E6EHR7-F1
#
_cell.length_a   1.000
_cell.length_b   1.000
_cell.length_c   1.000
_cell.angle_alpha   90.00
_cell.angle_beta   90.00
_cell.angle_gamma   90.00
#
_symmetry.space_group_name_H-M   'P 1'
#
loop_
_entity.id
_entity.type
_entity.pdbx_description
1 polymer ?
#
loop_
_entity_poly.entity_id
_entity_poly.type
_entity_poly.pdbx_seq_one_letter_code
_entity_poly.pdbx_strand_id
1 'polypeptide(L)'
;MSKGMRVGFLVCLWLSAACAPRVLSPVIGGNTPAGAKGNSGTAAVVSGPVSQDARLRPMSEDKPVAITSDRLVYTQQGQVTVFTGRVQVRQAGALLEAPYLEVRSQDGQAVARQGIRLTDSERGLTLTAQELTYKENLAHAQARGNVRVSSLDDKQQPLKVAGEYLEWDAQKKDMKAREHVRVNYQGMTATAEALDYAQAAQVAELTSPDAKPDERPRIEQDGDLITGDKLLLKIKERRYEAHGSARAEITPKENGRPGPGRAKEKP
;
A
#
# COMPACT_ATOMS: atom_id res chain seq x y z
N MET A 1 -23.45 29.35 34.91
CA MET A 1 -23.53 29.38 33.44
C MET A 1 -22.49 28.42 32.89
N SER A 2 -22.89 27.43 32.07
CA SER A 2 -21.95 26.43 31.54
C SER A 2 -21.22 26.96 30.31
N LYS A 3 -19.89 26.77 30.22
CA LYS A 3 -19.12 26.93 28.99
C LYS A 3 -18.79 25.53 28.46
N GLY A 4 -19.32 25.20 27.28
CA GLY A 4 -19.14 23.87 26.68
C GLY A 4 -17.68 23.55 26.39
N MET A 5 -17.18 22.45 26.95
CA MET A 5 -15.82 21.98 26.75
C MET A 5 -15.72 21.25 25.40
N ARG A 6 -14.89 21.76 24.48
CA ARG A 6 -14.72 21.18 23.14
C ARG A 6 -13.91 19.88 23.21
N VAL A 7 -14.60 18.74 23.28
CA VAL A 7 -14.01 17.42 23.04
C VAL A 7 -13.80 17.26 21.53
N GLY A 8 -12.58 17.53 21.08
CA GLY A 8 -12.22 17.59 19.67
C GLY A 8 -10.71 17.67 19.48
N PHE A 9 -9.99 16.73 20.09
CA PHE A 9 -8.53 16.65 20.09
C PHE A 9 -8.11 15.16 20.12
N LEU A 10 -7.90 14.57 18.95
CA LEU A 10 -7.15 13.32 18.78
C LEU A 10 -6.62 13.28 17.33
N VAL A 11 -5.42 12.71 17.15
CA VAL A 11 -4.62 12.70 15.91
C VAL A 11 -4.00 14.08 15.55
N CYS A 12 -2.66 14.09 15.50
CA CYS A 12 -1.78 15.14 14.96
C CYS A 12 -1.85 16.57 15.55
N LEU A 13 -1.26 16.74 16.75
CA LEU A 13 -0.62 18.00 17.19
C LEU A 13 0.58 17.64 18.10
N TRP A 14 1.78 18.24 18.01
CA TRP A 14 2.30 19.24 17.05
C TRP A 14 3.76 18.83 16.66
N LEU A 15 4.84 19.62 16.53
CA LEU A 15 5.19 21.02 16.79
C LEU A 15 6.36 21.43 15.85
N SER A 16 6.66 22.73 15.68
CA SER A 16 7.65 23.23 14.69
C SER A 16 9.01 23.68 15.26
N ALA A 17 10.05 23.57 14.43
CA ALA A 17 11.26 24.41 14.47
C ALA A 17 11.57 24.83 13.01
N ALA A 18 11.53 26.12 12.66
CA ALA A 18 12.63 27.10 12.77
C ALA A 18 13.82 26.73 11.83
N CYS A 19 14.24 27.55 10.86
CA CYS A 19 13.98 28.98 10.61
C CYS A 19 13.77 29.31 9.11
N ALA A 20 13.16 30.47 8.85
CA ALA A 20 13.29 31.20 7.59
C ALA A 20 13.35 32.71 7.85
N PRO A 21 14.21 33.47 7.16
CA PRO A 21 14.00 34.89 6.92
C PRO A 21 13.53 35.12 5.47
N ARG A 22 12.41 35.85 5.31
CA ARG A 22 12.02 36.42 4.01
C ARG A 22 12.94 37.59 3.66
N VAL A 23 13.32 37.69 2.39
CA VAL A 23 13.78 38.97 1.80
C VAL A 23 12.58 39.63 1.11
N LEU A 24 12.43 40.95 1.33
CA LEU A 24 11.39 41.77 0.69
C LEU A 24 11.91 42.39 -0.62
N SER A 25 11.03 42.65 -1.58
CA SER A 25 11.30 43.50 -2.74
C SER A 25 9.97 44.05 -3.32
N PRO A 26 9.77 45.40 -3.37
CA PRO A 26 8.53 46.00 -3.87
C PRO A 26 8.69 46.83 -5.16
N VAL A 27 7.83 46.56 -6.15
CA VAL A 27 7.49 47.41 -7.32
C VAL A 27 6.02 47.08 -7.64
N ILE A 28 4.98 47.94 -7.63
CA ILE A 28 4.74 49.35 -8.03
C ILE A 28 4.40 49.52 -9.52
N GLY A 29 3.11 49.76 -9.81
CA GLY A 29 2.57 50.22 -11.10
C GLY A 29 2.17 49.10 -12.09
N GLY A 30 1.02 49.14 -12.78
CA GLY A 30 -0.10 50.09 -12.68
C GLY A 30 -1.21 49.85 -13.73
N ASN A 31 -2.27 50.66 -13.66
CA ASN A 31 -3.36 50.86 -14.63
C ASN A 31 -4.51 49.82 -14.73
N THR A 32 -5.69 50.38 -15.00
CA THR A 32 -7.04 49.79 -15.27
C THR A 32 -7.80 50.85 -16.11
N PRO A 33 -9.04 50.63 -16.59
CA PRO A 33 -9.72 49.39 -17.02
C PRO A 33 -10.33 49.52 -18.45
N ALA A 34 -10.81 48.42 -19.03
CA ALA A 34 -11.91 48.43 -20.03
C ALA A 34 -12.52 47.02 -20.17
N GLY A 35 -13.83 46.93 -20.42
CA GLY A 35 -14.58 45.66 -20.34
C GLY A 35 -14.81 44.92 -21.67
N ALA A 36 -15.22 43.66 -21.55
CA ALA A 36 -15.88 42.89 -22.61
C ALA A 36 -16.95 41.96 -21.98
N LYS A 37 -18.05 41.72 -22.69
CA LYS A 37 -19.05 40.69 -22.33
C LYS A 37 -18.66 39.35 -22.95
N GLY A 38 -18.80 38.26 -22.22
CA GLY A 38 -18.66 36.89 -22.72
C GLY A 38 -19.46 35.93 -21.83
N ASN A 39 -20.14 34.95 -22.42
CA ASN A 39 -21.10 34.09 -21.73
C ASN A 39 -20.69 32.61 -21.84
N SER A 40 -21.52 31.71 -21.31
CA SER A 40 -21.40 30.23 -21.37
C SER A 40 -20.14 29.62 -20.73
N GLY A 41 -20.34 28.97 -19.58
CA GLY A 41 -19.29 28.20 -18.92
C GLY A 41 -18.91 26.94 -19.70
N THR A 42 -17.62 26.62 -19.71
CA THR A 42 -17.12 25.28 -20.03
C THR A 42 -16.44 24.77 -18.76
N ALA A 43 -16.97 23.71 -18.14
CA ALA A 43 -16.34 23.11 -16.98
C ALA A 43 -15.10 22.33 -17.44
N ALA A 44 -13.94 22.99 -17.44
CA ALA A 44 -12.66 22.34 -17.72
C ALA A 44 -12.40 21.28 -16.65
N VAL A 45 -12.61 20.00 -17.00
CA VAL A 45 -12.24 18.87 -16.15
C VAL A 45 -10.72 18.85 -16.09
N VAL A 46 -10.16 19.41 -15.01
CA VAL A 46 -8.72 19.36 -14.75
C VAL A 46 -8.35 17.94 -14.32
N SER A 47 -8.25 17.05 -15.30
CA SER A 47 -7.60 15.74 -15.17
C SER A 47 -6.10 15.94 -14.99
N GLY A 48 -5.71 16.49 -13.83
CA GLY A 48 -4.31 16.56 -13.43
C GLY A 48 -3.68 15.16 -13.40
N PRO A 49 -2.38 15.03 -13.70
CA PRO A 49 -1.73 13.73 -13.68
C PRO A 49 -1.81 13.14 -12.27
N VAL A 50 -2.30 11.89 -12.18
CA VAL A 50 -2.32 11.14 -10.91
C VAL A 50 -0.88 10.96 -10.45
N SER A 51 -0.48 11.69 -9.41
CA SER A 51 0.90 11.73 -8.93
C SER A 51 1.40 10.33 -8.58
N GLN A 52 2.46 9.89 -9.25
CA GLN A 52 2.97 8.52 -9.20
C GLN A 52 3.37 8.08 -7.78
N ASP A 53 3.78 9.04 -6.94
CA ASP A 53 4.01 8.89 -5.49
C ASP A 53 2.78 8.58 -4.63
N ALA A 54 1.57 8.43 -5.18
CA ALA A 54 0.37 8.13 -4.41
C ALA A 54 0.37 6.73 -3.78
N ARG A 55 1.02 5.74 -4.42
CA ARG A 55 0.72 4.31 -4.25
C ARG A 55 0.88 3.75 -2.83
N LEU A 56 1.86 4.23 -2.05
CA LEU A 56 2.02 3.91 -0.62
C LEU A 56 2.44 5.17 0.16
N ARG A 57 1.51 6.09 0.39
CA ARG A 57 1.70 7.21 1.34
C ARG A 57 1.24 6.84 2.76
N PRO A 58 1.80 7.46 3.82
CA PRO A 58 1.11 7.50 5.11
C PRO A 58 -0.26 8.16 4.94
N MET A 59 -1.18 7.95 5.89
CA MET A 59 -2.53 8.50 5.75
C MET A 59 -2.49 10.03 5.71
N SER A 60 -3.32 10.65 4.85
CA SER A 60 -3.22 12.08 4.51
C SER A 60 -3.43 12.99 5.73
N GLU A 61 -2.35 13.52 6.29
CA GLU A 61 -2.32 14.32 7.52
C GLU A 61 -3.36 15.48 7.52
N ASP A 62 -3.53 16.17 6.39
CA ASP A 62 -4.49 17.28 6.23
C ASP A 62 -5.98 16.86 6.22
N LYS A 63 -6.29 15.57 5.99
CA LYS A 63 -7.66 15.07 5.89
C LYS A 63 -8.09 14.48 7.25
N PRO A 64 -9.23 14.89 7.84
CA PRO A 64 -9.63 14.44 9.18
C PRO A 64 -9.94 12.94 9.25
N VAL A 65 -9.62 12.33 10.39
CA VAL A 65 -9.95 10.94 10.71
C VAL A 65 -11.35 10.87 11.34
N ALA A 66 -12.25 10.10 10.75
CA ALA A 66 -13.53 9.75 11.36
C ALA A 66 -13.50 8.31 11.88
N ILE A 67 -13.83 8.10 13.16
CA ILE A 67 -13.91 6.77 13.78
C ILE A 67 -15.33 6.54 14.30
N THR A 68 -15.92 5.39 13.96
CA THR A 68 -17.22 4.94 14.48
C THR A 68 -17.09 3.53 15.04
N SER A 69 -17.73 3.23 16.18
CA SER A 69 -17.73 1.92 16.82
C SER A 69 -19.01 1.71 17.63
N ASP A 70 -19.28 0.48 18.09
CA ASP A 70 -20.40 0.20 18.99
C ASP A 70 -20.13 0.64 20.45
N ARG A 71 -18.85 0.70 20.84
CA ARG A 71 -18.40 1.21 22.14
C ARG A 71 -17.09 1.98 22.02
N LEU A 72 -16.92 2.99 22.86
CA LEU A 72 -15.69 3.75 23.10
C LEU A 72 -15.40 3.76 24.61
N VAL A 73 -14.13 3.58 24.99
CA VAL A 73 -13.61 3.80 26.36
C VAL A 73 -12.36 4.67 26.26
N TYR A 74 -12.32 5.76 27.02
CA TYR A 74 -11.16 6.65 27.09
C TYR A 74 -10.57 6.67 28.51
N THR A 75 -9.27 6.42 28.61
CA THR A 75 -8.53 6.35 29.88
C THR A 75 -7.49 7.47 29.92
N GLN A 76 -7.85 8.58 30.58
CA GLN A 76 -7.00 9.77 30.69
C GLN A 76 -5.60 9.47 31.27
N GLN A 77 -5.49 8.55 32.24
CA GLN A 77 -4.25 8.22 32.94
C GLN A 77 -3.17 7.55 32.05
N GLY A 78 -3.51 7.14 30.82
CA GLY A 78 -2.53 6.69 29.81
C GLY A 78 -2.79 7.26 28.41
N GLN A 79 -3.69 8.25 28.28
CA GLN A 79 -4.16 8.80 26.99
C GLN A 79 -4.59 7.74 25.95
N VAL A 80 -5.15 6.63 26.43
CA VAL A 80 -5.58 5.49 25.60
C VAL A 80 -7.06 5.61 25.28
N THR A 81 -7.42 5.44 24.01
CA THR A 81 -8.80 5.28 23.54
C THR A 81 -8.99 3.89 22.95
N VAL A 82 -9.94 3.13 23.47
CA VAL A 82 -10.29 1.79 22.98
C VAL A 82 -11.66 1.81 22.36
N PHE A 83 -11.74 1.36 21.11
CA PHE A 83 -12.97 1.22 20.32
C PHE A 83 -13.25 -0.27 20.12
N THR A 84 -14.49 -0.72 20.36
CA THR A 84 -14.86 -2.14 20.18
C THR A 84 -16.21 -2.31 19.50
N GLY A 85 -16.45 -3.51 18.98
CA GLY A 85 -17.58 -3.83 18.11
C GLY A 85 -17.21 -3.49 16.67
N ARG A 86 -18.16 -3.00 15.87
CA ARG A 86 -17.96 -2.68 14.46
C ARG A 86 -17.16 -1.38 14.29
N VAL A 87 -15.85 -1.43 14.53
CA VAL A 87 -14.97 -0.28 14.34
C VAL A 87 -14.77 -0.04 12.85
N GLN A 88 -15.11 1.17 12.39
CA GLN A 88 -14.69 1.70 11.10
C GLN A 88 -13.88 2.98 11.32
N VAL A 89 -12.71 3.05 10.70
CA VAL A 89 -11.87 4.26 10.59
C VAL A 89 -11.88 4.71 9.14
N ARG A 90 -12.19 5.98 8.89
CA ARG A 90 -12.28 6.59 7.54
C ARG A 90 -11.40 7.82 7.47
N GLN A 91 -10.52 7.87 6.47
CA GLN A 91 -9.69 9.02 6.14
C GLN A 91 -9.29 8.91 4.66
N ALA A 92 -9.34 10.00 3.89
CA ALA A 92 -8.73 10.05 2.55
C ALA A 92 -9.10 8.94 1.55
N GLY A 93 -10.36 8.50 1.51
CA GLY A 93 -10.78 7.39 0.63
C GLY A 93 -10.31 5.99 1.09
N ALA A 94 -9.59 5.93 2.22
CA ALA A 94 -9.33 4.72 2.99
C ALA A 94 -10.45 4.43 4.00
N LEU A 95 -10.73 3.14 4.17
CA LEU A 95 -11.60 2.54 5.17
C LEU A 95 -10.84 1.37 5.82
N LEU A 96 -10.62 1.44 7.13
CA LEU A 96 -10.18 0.30 7.96
C LEU A 96 -11.37 -0.20 8.77
N GLU A 97 -11.61 -1.50 8.73
CA GLU A 97 -12.64 -2.20 9.51
C GLU A 97 -11.99 -3.23 10.43
N ALA A 98 -12.39 -3.28 11.70
CA ALA A 98 -11.91 -4.25 12.70
C ALA A 98 -12.90 -4.42 13.87
N PRO A 99 -12.93 -5.57 14.57
CA PRO A 99 -13.69 -5.73 15.82
C PRO A 99 -13.12 -4.97 17.04
N TYR A 100 -11.84 -4.62 16.98
CA TYR A 100 -11.10 -3.97 18.07
C TYR A 100 -10.07 -2.98 17.51
N LEU A 101 -10.00 -1.78 18.12
CA LEU A 101 -8.96 -0.78 17.86
C LEU A 101 -8.56 -0.10 19.18
N GLU A 102 -7.26 -0.06 19.44
CA GLU A 102 -6.65 0.68 20.54
C GLU A 102 -5.80 1.82 19.96
N VAL A 103 -5.99 3.06 20.43
CA VAL A 103 -5.22 4.24 20.02
C VAL A 103 -4.57 4.85 21.26
N ARG A 104 -3.26 5.05 21.20
CA ARG A 104 -2.43 5.63 22.27
C ARG A 104 -1.90 6.97 21.80
N SER A 105 -2.25 8.03 22.53
CA SER A 105 -1.93 9.40 22.10
C SER A 105 -0.51 9.81 22.47
N GLN A 106 0.11 9.12 23.44
CA GLN A 106 1.42 9.47 24.01
C GLN A 106 2.61 9.07 23.11
N ASP A 107 2.47 7.98 22.35
CA ASP A 107 3.50 7.37 21.49
C ASP A 107 3.10 7.35 20.00
N GLY A 108 1.91 7.85 19.67
CA GLY A 108 1.35 7.81 18.32
C GLY A 108 1.06 6.38 17.82
N GLN A 109 0.87 5.42 18.72
CA GLN A 109 0.58 4.03 18.38
C GLN A 109 -0.93 3.81 18.14
N ALA A 110 -1.27 3.00 17.13
CA ALA A 110 -2.61 2.45 16.95
C ALA A 110 -2.54 0.95 16.68
N VAL A 111 -3.39 0.15 17.31
CA VAL A 111 -3.40 -1.32 17.16
C VAL A 111 -4.83 -1.82 16.90
N ALA A 112 -5.07 -2.27 15.66
CA ALA A 112 -6.29 -2.98 15.29
C ALA A 112 -6.07 -4.50 15.42
N ARG A 113 -7.13 -5.26 15.76
CA ARG A 113 -7.08 -6.72 16.00
C ARG A 113 -8.35 -7.43 15.52
N GLN A 114 -8.27 -8.77 15.47
CA GLN A 114 -9.37 -9.73 15.31
C GLN A 114 -9.99 -9.82 13.91
N GLY A 115 -9.15 -9.78 12.87
CA GLY A 115 -9.61 -9.90 11.48
C GLY A 115 -9.93 -8.53 10.88
N ILE A 116 -8.91 -7.95 10.26
CA ILE A 116 -8.86 -6.54 9.86
C ILE A 116 -9.00 -6.48 8.34
N ARG A 117 -9.71 -5.46 7.85
CA ARG A 117 -9.82 -5.12 6.43
C ARG A 117 -9.51 -3.65 6.25
N LEU A 118 -8.37 -3.33 5.63
CA LEU A 118 -8.06 -2.00 5.13
C LEU A 118 -8.30 -1.98 3.62
N THR A 119 -9.06 -1.01 3.13
CA THR A 119 -9.29 -0.74 1.71
C THR A 119 -9.04 0.73 1.44
N ASP A 120 -8.21 1.06 0.45
CA ASP A 120 -8.01 2.43 -0.02
C ASP A 120 -8.38 2.52 -1.51
N SER A 121 -9.44 3.30 -1.76
CA SER A 121 -10.03 3.49 -3.07
C SER A 121 -9.30 4.52 -3.94
N GLU A 122 -8.57 5.48 -3.34
CA GLU A 122 -7.73 6.44 -4.06
C GLU A 122 -6.48 5.73 -4.63
N ARG A 123 -6.03 4.64 -3.98
CA ARG A 123 -4.77 3.92 -4.31
C ARG A 123 -4.94 2.52 -4.90
N GLY A 124 -6.15 1.96 -4.90
CA GLY A 124 -6.39 0.57 -5.30
C GLY A 124 -5.72 -0.46 -4.36
N LEU A 125 -5.56 -0.11 -3.09
CA LEU A 125 -4.92 -0.93 -2.06
C LEU A 125 -5.97 -1.70 -1.26
N THR A 126 -5.74 -3.00 -1.03
CA THR A 126 -6.48 -3.77 -0.02
C THR A 126 -5.50 -4.55 0.85
N LEU A 127 -5.66 -4.52 2.16
CA LEU A 127 -4.91 -5.32 3.13
C LEU A 127 -5.88 -6.07 4.05
N THR A 128 -5.59 -7.35 4.31
CA THR A 128 -6.24 -8.14 5.38
C THR A 128 -5.18 -8.80 6.27
N ALA A 129 -5.40 -8.81 7.58
CA ALA A 129 -4.51 -9.40 8.59
C ALA A 129 -5.28 -9.71 9.89
N GLN A 130 -4.67 -10.42 10.85
CA GLN A 130 -5.25 -10.64 12.19
C GLN A 130 -4.94 -9.52 13.19
N GLU A 131 -3.73 -8.96 13.15
CA GLU A 131 -3.31 -7.76 13.88
C GLU A 131 -2.67 -6.75 12.91
N LEU A 132 -2.91 -5.45 13.14
CA LEU A 132 -2.27 -4.35 12.41
C LEU A 132 -1.88 -3.27 13.42
N THR A 133 -0.58 -3.11 13.64
CA THR A 133 0.02 -2.09 14.50
C THR A 133 0.63 -0.98 13.66
N TYR A 134 0.19 0.26 13.88
CA TYR A 134 0.89 1.47 13.45
C TYR A 134 1.68 2.06 14.62
N LYS A 135 2.82 2.65 14.32
CA LYS A 135 3.74 3.34 15.25
C LYS A 135 4.17 4.68 14.66
N GLU A 136 4.71 5.56 15.50
CA GLU A 136 5.40 6.79 15.08
C GLU A 136 4.53 7.65 14.15
N ASN A 137 3.31 7.98 14.59
CA ASN A 137 2.34 8.76 13.82
C ASN A 137 2.01 8.16 12.45
N LEU A 138 1.85 6.83 12.42
CA LEU A 138 1.57 6.02 11.21
C LEU A 138 2.73 5.92 10.19
N ALA A 139 3.94 6.41 10.53
CA ALA A 139 5.11 6.28 9.65
C ALA A 139 5.59 4.81 9.49
N HIS A 140 5.35 3.98 10.50
CA HIS A 140 5.67 2.55 10.49
C HIS A 140 4.41 1.71 10.71
N ALA A 141 4.21 0.67 9.89
CA ALA A 141 3.11 -0.28 10.01
C ALA A 141 3.61 -1.73 10.06
N GLN A 142 3.00 -2.55 10.89
CA GLN A 142 3.31 -3.97 11.07
C GLN A 142 2.01 -4.78 11.11
N ALA A 143 1.82 -5.65 10.11
CA ALA A 143 0.67 -6.54 9.97
C ALA A 143 1.08 -7.99 10.29
N ARG A 144 0.18 -8.75 10.94
CA ARG A 144 0.44 -10.11 11.42
C ARG A 144 -0.75 -11.05 11.21
N GLY A 145 -0.44 -12.30 10.92
CA GLY A 145 -1.38 -13.41 10.79
C GLY A 145 -2.15 -13.36 9.48
N ASN A 146 -1.86 -14.31 8.59
CA ASN A 146 -2.50 -14.51 7.29
C ASN A 146 -2.59 -13.20 6.48
N VAL A 147 -1.48 -12.45 6.45
CA VAL A 147 -1.42 -11.14 5.81
C VAL A 147 -1.58 -11.32 4.30
N ARG A 148 -2.48 -10.51 3.72
CA ARG A 148 -2.67 -10.44 2.26
C ARG A 148 -2.82 -8.98 1.87
N VAL A 149 -1.97 -8.53 0.96
CA VAL A 149 -1.99 -7.19 0.36
C VAL A 149 -2.21 -7.32 -1.14
N SER A 150 -3.04 -6.45 -1.71
CA SER A 150 -3.15 -6.21 -3.14
C SER A 150 -2.99 -4.72 -3.40
N SER A 151 -2.17 -4.34 -4.37
CA SER A 151 -1.99 -2.96 -4.83
C SER A 151 -1.96 -2.93 -6.36
N LEU A 152 -1.96 -1.72 -6.96
CA LEU A 152 -1.92 -1.55 -8.41
C LEU A 152 -0.59 -0.95 -8.89
N ASP A 153 0.01 -1.54 -9.92
CA ASP A 153 1.21 -1.04 -10.59
C ASP A 153 0.92 0.20 -11.47
N ASP A 154 1.96 0.75 -12.12
CA ASP A 154 1.83 1.89 -13.03
C ASP A 154 0.96 1.64 -14.27
N LYS A 155 0.60 0.38 -14.54
CA LYS A 155 -0.23 -0.09 -15.65
C LYS A 155 -1.57 -0.65 -15.14
N GLN A 156 -1.97 -0.28 -13.92
CA GLN A 156 -3.19 -0.72 -13.23
C GLN A 156 -3.32 -2.25 -13.08
N GLN A 157 -2.20 -2.98 -13.10
CA GLN A 157 -2.16 -4.42 -12.89
C GLN A 157 -2.06 -4.75 -11.39
N PRO A 158 -2.77 -5.78 -10.90
CA PRO A 158 -2.70 -6.17 -9.50
C PRO A 158 -1.36 -6.82 -9.17
N LEU A 159 -0.64 -6.23 -8.22
CA LEU A 159 0.44 -6.85 -7.47
C LEU A 159 -0.15 -7.38 -6.16
N LYS A 160 -0.07 -8.70 -5.93
CA LYS A 160 -0.56 -9.34 -4.71
C LYS A 160 0.58 -9.95 -3.93
N VAL A 161 0.65 -9.69 -2.63
CA VAL A 161 1.64 -10.25 -1.70
C VAL A 161 0.90 -10.89 -0.53
N ALA A 162 1.30 -12.10 -0.13
CA ALA A 162 0.82 -12.77 1.06
C ALA A 162 1.98 -13.33 1.89
N GLY A 163 1.78 -13.55 3.19
CA GLY A 163 2.73 -14.12 4.15
C GLY A 163 2.17 -13.99 5.58
N GLU A 164 2.87 -14.47 6.61
CA GLU A 164 2.37 -14.34 8.00
C GLU A 164 2.80 -13.03 8.69
N TYR A 165 3.89 -12.40 8.25
CA TYR A 165 4.32 -11.07 8.71
C TYR A 165 4.55 -10.09 7.56
N LEU A 166 4.15 -8.84 7.75
CA LEU A 166 4.49 -7.72 6.87
C LEU A 166 4.84 -6.47 7.68
N GLU A 167 5.89 -5.79 7.27
CA GLU A 167 6.34 -4.50 7.79
C GLU A 167 6.40 -3.49 6.64
N TRP A 168 6.00 -2.25 6.89
CA TRP A 168 6.06 -1.17 5.92
C TRP A 168 6.55 0.12 6.59
N ASP A 169 7.53 0.76 5.94
CA ASP A 169 8.11 2.04 6.31
C ASP A 169 7.69 3.08 5.27
N ALA A 170 6.88 4.05 5.71
CA ALA A 170 6.30 5.08 4.87
C ALA A 170 7.31 6.17 4.45
N GLN A 171 8.43 6.31 5.17
CA GLN A 171 9.48 7.30 4.89
C GLN A 171 10.49 6.77 3.87
N LYS A 172 10.99 5.54 4.07
CA LYS A 172 11.87 4.84 3.12
C LYS A 172 11.12 4.37 1.87
N LYS A 173 9.80 4.16 1.99
CA LYS A 173 8.93 3.49 1.01
C LYS A 173 9.35 2.02 0.78
N ASP A 174 9.80 1.38 1.84
CA ASP A 174 10.21 -0.02 1.85
C ASP A 174 9.11 -0.88 2.49
N MET A 175 8.84 -2.04 1.89
CA MET A 175 7.93 -3.05 2.41
C MET A 175 8.66 -4.38 2.55
N LYS A 176 8.53 -5.02 3.70
CA LYS A 176 9.11 -6.34 3.98
C LYS A 176 7.99 -7.32 4.26
N ALA A 177 8.02 -8.50 3.65
CA ALA A 177 7.19 -9.63 4.06
C ALA A 177 8.08 -10.79 4.50
N ARG A 178 7.60 -11.61 5.44
CA ARG A 178 8.29 -12.78 5.97
C ARG A 178 7.28 -13.92 6.21
N GLU A 179 7.81 -15.13 6.28
CA GLU A 179 7.11 -16.40 6.55
C GLU A 179 6.12 -16.77 5.43
N HIS A 180 6.51 -17.78 4.64
CA HIS A 180 5.76 -18.35 3.51
C HIS A 180 5.26 -17.31 2.50
N VAL A 181 6.14 -16.36 2.13
CA VAL A 181 5.79 -15.25 1.27
C VAL A 181 5.41 -15.73 -0.13
N ARG A 182 4.26 -15.28 -0.64
CA ARG A 182 3.82 -15.48 -2.03
C ARG A 182 3.50 -14.15 -2.71
N VAL A 183 4.21 -13.86 -3.80
CA VAL A 183 3.95 -12.73 -4.70
C VAL A 183 3.23 -13.25 -5.94
N ASN A 184 2.21 -12.53 -6.43
CA ASN A 184 1.53 -12.82 -7.68
C ASN A 184 1.43 -11.52 -8.49
N TYR A 185 1.92 -11.52 -9.73
CA TYR A 185 2.02 -10.32 -10.57
C TYR A 185 2.02 -10.71 -12.05
N GLN A 186 1.08 -10.14 -12.82
CA GLN A 186 0.99 -10.33 -14.29
C GLN A 186 1.03 -11.81 -14.76
N GLY A 187 0.45 -12.73 -13.97
CA GLY A 187 0.40 -14.18 -14.26
C GLY A 187 1.53 -15.01 -13.64
N MET A 188 2.64 -14.37 -13.30
CA MET A 188 3.76 -14.97 -12.57
C MET A 188 3.42 -15.12 -11.08
N THR A 189 3.73 -16.27 -10.49
CA THR A 189 3.70 -16.51 -9.04
C THR A 189 5.12 -16.75 -8.53
N ALA A 190 5.55 -16.03 -7.50
CA ALA A 190 6.84 -16.25 -6.84
C ALA A 190 6.63 -16.60 -5.36
N THR A 191 7.46 -17.49 -4.81
CA THR A 191 7.43 -17.88 -3.39
C THR A 191 8.82 -17.94 -2.78
N ALA A 192 8.96 -17.48 -1.54
CA ALA A 192 10.18 -17.52 -0.71
C ALA A 192 9.82 -17.29 0.78
N GLU A 193 10.78 -17.42 1.70
CA GLU A 193 10.54 -17.13 3.12
C GLU A 193 10.69 -15.65 3.50
N ALA A 194 11.37 -14.86 2.66
CA ALA A 194 11.48 -13.41 2.80
C ALA A 194 11.29 -12.69 1.47
N LEU A 195 10.69 -11.49 1.56
CA LEU A 195 10.59 -10.49 0.51
C LEU A 195 10.99 -9.13 1.08
N ASP A 196 11.91 -8.43 0.43
CA ASP A 196 12.22 -7.03 0.68
C ASP A 196 11.97 -6.23 -0.61
N TYR A 197 10.99 -5.32 -0.57
CA TYR A 197 10.52 -4.54 -1.72
C TYR A 197 10.77 -3.05 -1.52
N ALA A 198 11.69 -2.51 -2.32
CA ALA A 198 12.00 -1.08 -2.34
C ALA A 198 11.13 -0.39 -3.40
N GLN A 199 10.08 0.33 -2.98
CA GLN A 199 9.12 0.94 -3.91
C GLN A 199 9.77 1.99 -4.81
N ALA A 200 10.75 2.75 -4.30
CA ALA A 200 11.47 3.76 -5.08
C ALA A 200 12.27 3.15 -6.24
N ALA A 201 12.81 1.94 -6.06
CA ALA A 201 13.53 1.21 -7.11
C ALA A 201 12.60 0.37 -8.01
N GLN A 202 11.38 0.06 -7.56
CA GLN A 202 10.49 -0.95 -8.15
C GLN A 202 11.15 -2.33 -8.24
N VAL A 203 11.93 -2.70 -7.22
CA VAL A 203 12.62 -3.99 -7.10
C VAL A 203 12.12 -4.73 -5.85
N ALA A 204 11.72 -5.97 -6.05
CA ALA A 204 11.40 -6.94 -4.99
C ALA A 204 12.49 -8.02 -4.95
N GLU A 205 13.21 -8.12 -3.84
CA GLU A 205 14.19 -9.17 -3.57
C GLU A 205 13.54 -10.28 -2.74
N LEU A 206 13.59 -11.52 -3.25
CA LEU A 206 13.09 -12.71 -2.57
C LEU A 206 14.26 -13.61 -2.17
N THR A 207 14.29 -14.02 -0.91
CA THR A 207 15.34 -14.87 -0.32
C THR A 207 14.74 -15.89 0.65
N SER A 208 15.41 -17.03 0.82
CA SER A 208 15.14 -17.97 1.93
C SER A 208 16.51 -18.42 2.48
N PRO A 209 17.09 -17.73 3.48
CA PRO A 209 18.50 -17.91 3.86
C PRO A 209 18.84 -19.31 4.37
N ASP A 210 17.90 -19.96 5.06
CA ASP A 210 18.07 -21.28 5.70
C ASP A 210 17.31 -22.41 4.96
N ALA A 211 16.84 -22.16 3.74
CA ALA A 211 16.01 -23.10 2.99
C ALA A 211 16.75 -24.35 2.50
N LYS A 212 16.08 -25.51 2.57
CA LYS A 212 16.45 -26.69 1.78
C LYS A 212 16.27 -26.41 0.27
N PRO A 213 16.87 -27.21 -0.63
CA PRO A 213 16.78 -26.98 -2.08
C PRO A 213 15.35 -26.90 -2.66
N ASP A 214 14.37 -27.51 -1.99
CA ASP A 214 12.92 -27.52 -2.29
C ASP A 214 12.14 -26.34 -1.67
N GLU A 215 12.70 -25.69 -0.65
CA GLU A 215 12.16 -24.51 0.06
C GLU A 215 12.74 -23.18 -0.47
N ARG A 216 13.64 -23.27 -1.48
CA ARG A 216 14.32 -22.14 -2.11
C ARG A 216 13.35 -21.14 -2.78
N PRO A 217 13.73 -19.86 -2.88
CA PRO A 217 13.05 -18.89 -3.72
C PRO A 217 12.80 -19.43 -5.13
N ARG A 218 11.53 -19.38 -5.57
CA ARG A 218 11.11 -19.84 -6.89
C ARG A 218 10.08 -18.92 -7.55
N ILE A 219 10.07 -18.95 -8.87
CA ILE A 219 9.12 -18.30 -9.78
C ILE A 219 8.48 -19.39 -10.65
N GLU A 220 7.16 -19.36 -10.76
CA GLU A 220 6.32 -20.18 -11.64
C GLU A 220 5.58 -19.24 -12.60
N GLN A 221 5.73 -19.45 -13.91
CA GLN A 221 5.05 -18.66 -14.95
C GLN A 221 4.81 -19.52 -16.20
N ASP A 222 3.57 -19.60 -16.69
CA ASP A 222 3.17 -20.38 -17.88
C ASP A 222 3.58 -21.88 -17.92
N GLY A 223 3.97 -22.46 -16.77
CA GLY A 223 4.54 -23.80 -16.68
C GLY A 223 6.08 -23.86 -16.68
N ASP A 224 6.75 -22.72 -16.82
CA ASP A 224 8.18 -22.59 -16.56
C ASP A 224 8.42 -22.40 -15.05
N LEU A 225 9.44 -23.07 -14.52
CA LEU A 225 9.88 -23.00 -13.11
C LEU A 225 11.32 -22.49 -13.05
N ILE A 226 11.56 -21.45 -12.25
CA ILE A 226 12.88 -20.85 -12.05
C ILE A 226 13.17 -20.76 -10.56
N THR A 227 14.33 -21.26 -10.12
CA THR A 227 14.75 -21.24 -8.71
C THR A 227 16.15 -20.64 -8.56
N GLY A 228 16.50 -20.23 -7.35
CA GLY A 228 17.85 -19.77 -6.98
C GLY A 228 17.96 -19.60 -5.46
N ASP A 229 19.12 -19.16 -4.97
CA ASP A 229 19.27 -18.78 -3.55
C ASP A 229 18.67 -17.39 -3.27
N LYS A 230 18.59 -16.56 -4.32
CA LYS A 230 18.04 -15.22 -4.33
C LYS A 230 17.38 -14.94 -5.68
N LEU A 231 16.19 -14.35 -5.67
CA LEU A 231 15.50 -13.88 -6.88
C LEU A 231 15.25 -12.37 -6.79
N LEU A 232 15.51 -11.65 -7.89
CA LEU A 232 15.18 -10.22 -8.02
C LEU A 232 14.04 -10.04 -9.02
N LEU A 233 12.95 -9.41 -8.62
CA LEU A 233 11.83 -9.01 -9.47
C LEU A 233 11.91 -7.50 -9.75
N LYS A 234 12.31 -7.13 -10.97
CA LYS A 234 12.39 -5.73 -11.44
C LYS A 234 11.06 -5.36 -12.10
N ILE A 235 10.10 -4.93 -11.30
CA ILE A 235 8.68 -4.72 -11.68
C ILE A 235 8.56 -3.76 -12.87
N LYS A 236 9.32 -2.66 -12.85
CA LYS A 236 9.36 -1.64 -13.92
C LYS A 236 9.93 -2.15 -15.24
N GLU A 237 10.97 -3.00 -15.18
CA GLU A 237 11.62 -3.61 -16.34
C GLU A 237 10.83 -4.81 -16.91
N ARG A 238 9.88 -5.37 -16.13
CA ARG A 238 9.26 -6.69 -16.39
C ARG A 238 10.30 -7.81 -16.55
N ARG A 239 11.35 -7.74 -15.73
CA ARG A 239 12.48 -8.67 -15.72
C ARG A 239 12.62 -9.31 -14.35
N TYR A 240 13.00 -10.58 -14.32
CA TYR A 240 13.50 -11.23 -13.13
C TYR A 240 14.96 -11.69 -13.32
N GLU A 241 15.67 -11.91 -12.22
CA GLU A 241 17.03 -12.44 -12.21
C GLU A 241 17.16 -13.46 -11.08
N ALA A 242 17.74 -14.63 -11.37
CA ALA A 242 18.06 -15.64 -10.39
C ALA A 242 19.56 -15.63 -10.08
N HIS A 243 19.90 -15.68 -8.79
CA HIS A 243 21.27 -15.55 -8.29
C HIS A 243 21.62 -16.74 -7.37
N GLY A 244 22.91 -17.06 -7.29
CA GLY A 244 23.40 -18.24 -6.58
C GLY A 244 23.20 -19.54 -7.39
N SER A 245 22.67 -20.56 -6.73
CA SER A 245 22.40 -21.92 -7.24
C SER A 245 21.21 -21.96 -8.22
N ALA A 246 21.22 -21.09 -9.24
CA ALA A 246 20.09 -20.87 -10.11
C ALA A 246 19.81 -22.07 -11.04
N ARG A 247 18.52 -22.42 -11.19
CA ARG A 247 18.02 -23.48 -12.09
C ARG A 247 16.77 -22.97 -12.81
N ALA A 248 16.62 -23.37 -14.07
CA ALA A 248 15.41 -23.11 -14.84
C ALA A 248 14.95 -24.41 -15.51
N GLU A 249 13.64 -24.66 -15.46
CA GLU A 249 12.95 -25.74 -16.15
C GLU A 249 11.90 -25.07 -17.03
N ILE A 250 12.10 -25.15 -18.34
CA ILE A 250 11.26 -24.46 -19.33
C ILE A 250 10.36 -25.51 -19.97
N THR A 251 9.05 -25.34 -19.86
CA THR A 251 8.07 -26.23 -20.47
C THR A 251 7.94 -25.89 -21.96
N PRO A 252 8.25 -26.82 -22.89
CA PRO A 252 8.09 -26.55 -24.32
C PRO A 252 6.61 -26.36 -24.65
N LYS A 253 6.19 -25.11 -24.82
CA LYS A 253 4.86 -24.78 -25.33
C LYS A 253 4.72 -25.43 -26.72
N GLU A 254 3.83 -26.41 -26.87
CA GLU A 254 3.64 -27.10 -28.15
C GLU A 254 3.11 -26.09 -29.18
N ASN A 255 4.03 -25.51 -29.95
CA ASN A 255 3.74 -24.52 -30.98
C ASN A 255 2.66 -25.06 -31.90
N GLY A 256 1.45 -24.51 -31.76
CA GLY A 256 0.21 -25.24 -32.00
C GLY A 256 0.22 -26.04 -33.29
N ARG A 257 0.40 -27.36 -33.17
CA ARG A 257 0.08 -28.28 -34.26
C ARG A 257 -1.35 -27.94 -34.69
N PRO A 258 -1.61 -27.59 -35.96
CA PRO A 258 -2.97 -27.35 -36.41
C PRO A 258 -3.75 -28.64 -36.17
N GLY A 259 -4.69 -28.59 -35.22
CA GLY A 259 -5.44 -29.77 -34.79
C GLY A 259 -6.04 -30.47 -36.01
N PRO A 260 -5.96 -31.81 -36.10
CA PRO A 260 -6.10 -32.55 -37.35
C PRO A 260 -7.34 -32.08 -38.10
N GLY A 261 -7.09 -31.36 -39.20
CA GLY A 261 -8.11 -30.53 -39.83
C GLY A 261 -9.30 -31.39 -40.21
N ARG A 262 -10.47 -31.13 -39.59
CA ARG A 262 -11.72 -31.79 -39.96
C ARG A 262 -11.95 -31.55 -41.45
N ALA A 263 -11.67 -32.58 -42.25
CA ALA A 263 -11.99 -32.58 -43.66
C ALA A 263 -13.49 -32.29 -43.77
N LYS A 264 -13.84 -31.20 -44.44
CA LYS A 264 -15.25 -30.91 -44.73
C LYS A 264 -15.69 -31.90 -45.79
N GLU A 265 -16.38 -32.95 -45.36
CA GLU A 265 -17.21 -33.74 -46.26
C GLU A 265 -18.13 -32.77 -47.01
N LYS A 266 -18.07 -32.81 -48.34
CA LYS A 266 -19.08 -32.19 -49.19
C LYS A 266 -20.24 -33.19 -49.35
N PRO A 267 -21.49 -32.71 -49.38
CA PRO A 267 -22.59 -33.47 -49.97
C PRO A 267 -22.41 -33.55 -51.50
#